data_AF-A0A0F9GHL0-F1
#
_entry.id   AF-A0A0F9GHL0-F1
#
_cell.length_a   1.000
_cell.length_b   1.000
_cell.length_c   1.000
_cell.angle_alpha   90.00
_cell.angle_beta   90.00
_cell.angle_gamma   90.00
#
_symmetry.space_group_name_H-M   'P 1'
#
loop_
_entity.id
_entity.type
_entity.pdbx_description
1 polymer ?
#
loop_
_entity_poly.entity_id
_entity_poly.type
_entity_poly.pdbx_seq_one_letter_code
_entity_poly.pdbx_strand_id
1 'polypeptide(L)'
;MDINHVKRPQWCPSCAEGESEIICRGFFERIFNTKFPKARLKWLMNPLTGGQMHFDGYCKELKLVFEFNGPQHYRMYPKFHKSYQDFVRQQERDKVKALLCQRHGVTLITVPHTLEYDEFQEFIINEYTILTGKKLKIISKYDWRTFRKLN
;
A
#
# COMPACT_ATOMS: atom_id res chain seq x y z
N MET A 1 -29.59 -38.60 -4.14
CA MET A 1 -29.49 -37.20 -3.69
C MET A 1 -28.49 -37.18 -2.57
N ASP A 2 -27.34 -36.55 -2.76
CA ASP A 2 -26.71 -35.81 -1.68
C ASP A 2 -25.75 -34.78 -2.27
N ILE A 3 -25.79 -33.61 -1.65
CA ILE A 3 -25.55 -32.34 -2.31
C ILE A 3 -24.06 -32.03 -2.13
N ASN A 4 -23.38 -31.80 -3.26
CA ASN A 4 -22.01 -31.28 -3.31
C ASN A 4 -21.89 -30.05 -2.39
N HIS A 5 -21.33 -30.25 -1.20
CA HIS A 5 -20.88 -29.17 -0.33
C HIS A 5 -19.61 -28.56 -0.92
N VAL A 6 -19.77 -27.84 -2.04
CA VAL A 6 -18.74 -26.91 -2.52
C VAL A 6 -18.61 -25.85 -1.44
N LYS A 7 -17.54 -25.92 -0.64
CA LYS A 7 -17.18 -24.90 0.33
C LYS A 7 -17.12 -23.56 -0.41
N ARG A 8 -18.04 -22.66 -0.08
CA ARG A 8 -18.05 -21.29 -0.59
C ARG A 8 -16.67 -20.66 -0.28
N PRO A 9 -16.03 -19.93 -1.20
CA PRO A 9 -14.76 -19.28 -0.91
C PRO A 9 -14.99 -18.31 0.25
N GLN A 10 -14.40 -18.61 1.41
CA GLN A 10 -14.39 -17.69 2.54
C GLN A 10 -13.64 -16.44 2.10
N TRP A 11 -14.23 -15.28 2.38
CA TRP A 11 -13.65 -13.97 2.13
C TRP A 11 -12.40 -13.80 3.01
N CYS A 12 -11.26 -14.26 2.52
CA CYS A 12 -9.97 -14.04 3.15
C CYS A 12 -9.49 -12.64 2.73
N PRO A 13 -9.21 -11.72 3.66
CA PRO A 13 -8.77 -10.37 3.31
C PRO A 13 -7.43 -10.35 2.55
N SER A 14 -6.60 -11.41 2.63
CA SER A 14 -5.42 -11.57 1.78
C SER A 14 -5.74 -12.07 0.36
N CYS A 15 -6.91 -12.68 0.15
CA CYS A 15 -7.37 -13.13 -1.18
C CYS A 15 -8.18 -12.06 -1.93
N ALA A 16 -8.62 -11.00 -1.25
CA ALA A 16 -9.28 -9.83 -1.85
C ALA A 16 -8.28 -8.73 -2.26
N GLU A 17 -7.01 -8.90 -1.91
CA GLU A 17 -5.93 -7.96 -2.22
C GLU A 17 -5.46 -8.12 -3.67
N GLY A 18 -5.21 -7.00 -4.35
CA GLY A 18 -4.68 -7.03 -5.72
C GLY A 18 -3.25 -7.56 -5.75
N GLU A 19 -2.88 -8.27 -6.81
CA GLU A 19 -1.53 -8.86 -6.97
C GLU A 19 -0.42 -7.82 -6.75
N SER A 20 -0.58 -6.62 -7.30
CA SER A 20 0.40 -5.54 -7.14
C SER A 20 0.57 -5.07 -5.69
N GLU A 21 -0.51 -5.04 -4.90
CA GLU A 21 -0.44 -4.67 -3.47
C GLU A 21 0.26 -5.78 -2.67
N ILE A 22 -0.02 -7.05 -2.97
CA ILE A 22 0.67 -8.22 -2.36
C ILE A 22 2.17 -8.15 -2.65
N ILE A 23 2.56 -7.92 -3.90
CA ILE A 23 3.96 -7.84 -4.32
C ILE A 23 4.65 -6.65 -3.67
N CYS A 24 4.01 -5.48 -3.67
CA CYS A 24 4.52 -4.27 -3.02
C CYS A 24 4.78 -4.54 -1.52
N ARG A 25 3.78 -5.08 -0.81
CA ARG A 25 3.91 -5.50 0.59
C ARG A 25 5.07 -6.47 0.78
N GLY A 26 5.20 -7.46 -0.10
CA GLY A 26 6.28 -8.44 -0.09
C GLY A 26 7.66 -7.77 -0.14
N PHE A 27 7.85 -6.78 -1.01
CA PHE A 27 9.09 -6.00 -1.04
C PHE A 27 9.35 -5.27 0.28
N PHE A 28 8.37 -4.53 0.82
CA PHE A 28 8.52 -3.87 2.12
C PHE A 28 8.89 -4.86 3.22
N GLU A 29 8.20 -5.99 3.32
CA GLU A 29 8.49 -6.97 4.37
C GLU A 29 9.88 -7.59 4.23
N ARG A 30 10.37 -7.83 3.01
CA ARG A 30 11.70 -8.38 2.76
C ARG A 30 12.82 -7.37 3.00
N ILE A 31 12.67 -6.15 2.50
CA ILE A 31 13.66 -5.07 2.63
C ILE A 31 13.87 -4.71 4.10
N PHE A 32 12.78 -4.59 4.86
CA PHE A 32 12.81 -4.14 6.25
C PHE A 32 12.81 -5.29 7.27
N ASN A 33 12.69 -6.53 6.81
CA ASN A 33 12.63 -7.75 7.63
C ASN A 33 11.61 -7.65 8.78
N THR A 34 10.44 -7.07 8.50
CA THR A 34 9.34 -6.88 9.46
C THR A 34 8.00 -6.92 8.74
N LYS A 35 6.90 -7.02 9.49
CA LYS A 35 5.56 -7.08 8.91
C LYS A 35 4.98 -5.69 8.66
N PHE A 36 4.24 -5.58 7.57
CA PHE A 36 3.47 -4.38 7.24
C PHE A 36 2.01 -4.80 7.07
N PRO A 37 1.21 -4.94 8.14
CA PRO A 37 -0.23 -5.17 7.99
C PRO A 37 -0.97 -3.92 7.48
N LYS A 38 -2.12 -4.11 6.83
CA LYS A 38 -3.09 -3.02 6.56
C LYS A 38 -3.45 -2.33 7.87
N ALA A 39 -3.48 -1.00 7.88
CA ALA A 39 -3.65 -0.24 9.11
C ALA A 39 -4.71 0.85 9.00
N ARG A 40 -5.64 0.84 9.96
CA ARG A 40 -6.62 1.92 10.22
C ARG A 40 -6.22 2.64 11.52
N LEU A 41 -5.37 3.65 11.39
CA LEU A 41 -4.86 4.38 12.55
C LEU A 41 -5.94 5.33 13.10
N LYS A 42 -6.01 5.48 14.43
CA LYS A 42 -7.04 6.31 15.08
C LYS A 42 -7.00 7.77 14.65
N TRP A 43 -5.81 8.28 14.34
CA TRP A 43 -5.61 9.65 13.87
C TRP A 43 -5.79 9.81 12.36
N LEU A 44 -5.94 8.71 11.61
CA LEU A 44 -6.06 8.72 10.16
C LEU A 44 -7.52 8.94 9.74
N MET A 45 -8.00 10.15 10.02
CA MET A 45 -9.38 10.55 9.78
C MET A 45 -9.45 11.55 8.63
N ASN A 46 -10.45 11.40 7.75
CA ASN A 46 -10.76 12.40 6.76
C ASN A 46 -11.37 13.63 7.46
N PRO A 47 -10.75 14.82 7.37
CA PRO A 47 -11.21 16.01 8.08
C PRO A 47 -12.54 16.56 7.54
N LEU A 48 -12.90 16.25 6.29
CA LEU A 48 -14.14 16.72 5.65
C LEU A 48 -15.33 15.82 5.98
N THR A 49 -15.12 14.51 5.97
CA THR A 49 -16.22 13.54 6.13
C THR A 49 -16.29 12.90 7.51
N GLY A 50 -15.24 13.03 8.33
CA GLY A 50 -15.09 12.28 9.58
C GLY A 50 -14.90 10.77 9.37
N GLY A 51 -14.74 10.31 8.13
CA GLY A 51 -14.53 8.89 7.83
C GLY A 51 -13.11 8.44 8.12
N GLN A 52 -12.95 7.26 8.72
CA GLN A 52 -11.63 6.67 8.96
C GLN A 52 -11.03 6.12 7.65
N MET A 53 -9.80 6.50 7.35
CA MET A 53 -9.05 5.98 6.21
C MET A 53 -8.13 4.82 6.64
N HIS A 54 -7.47 4.18 5.68
CA HIS A 54 -6.47 3.14 5.92
C HIS A 54 -5.24 3.36 5.05
N PHE A 55 -4.13 2.79 5.49
CA PHE A 55 -2.93 2.56 4.68
C PHE A 55 -2.89 1.11 4.20
N ASP A 56 -2.34 0.90 3.00
CA ASP A 56 -2.05 -0.44 2.50
C ASP A 56 -1.10 -1.17 3.46
N GLY A 57 -0.04 -0.55 3.98
CA GLY A 57 0.80 -1.19 5.00
C GLY A 57 1.42 -0.24 6.02
N TYR A 58 1.59 -0.71 7.26
CA TYR A 58 2.21 0.05 8.34
C TYR A 58 3.12 -0.80 9.23
N CYS A 59 4.36 -0.35 9.43
CA CYS A 59 5.24 -0.84 10.47
C CYS A 59 5.37 0.21 11.60
N LYS A 60 4.87 -0.13 12.79
CA LYS A 60 4.90 0.75 13.96
C LYS A 60 6.32 1.04 14.46
N GLU A 61 7.18 0.03 14.46
CA GLU A 61 8.57 0.12 14.96
C GLU A 61 9.39 1.09 14.12
N LEU A 62 9.22 1.03 12.80
CA LEU A 62 9.91 1.92 11.85
C LEU A 62 9.22 3.28 11.70
N LYS A 63 7.98 3.43 12.21
CA LYS A 63 7.08 4.54 11.89
C LYS A 63 6.99 4.77 10.37
N LEU A 64 6.82 3.70 9.62
CA LEU A 64 6.82 3.70 8.15
C LEU A 64 5.51 3.11 7.63
N VAL A 65 4.82 3.85 6.77
CA VAL A 65 3.66 3.38 6.01
C VAL A 65 3.96 3.35 4.52
N PHE A 66 3.26 2.49 3.80
CA PHE A 66 3.24 2.51 2.34
C PHE A 66 1.82 2.49 1.77
N GLU A 67 1.71 3.00 0.54
CA GLU A 67 0.53 2.93 -0.31
C GLU A 67 0.95 2.52 -1.73
N PHE A 68 0.16 1.67 -2.39
CA PHE A 68 0.33 1.36 -3.80
C PHE A 68 -0.71 2.11 -4.64
N ASN A 69 -0.27 3.15 -5.35
CA ASN A 69 -1.16 4.04 -6.08
C ASN A 69 -1.38 3.57 -7.53
N GLY A 70 -2.58 3.03 -7.78
CA GLY A 70 -3.08 2.69 -9.12
C GLY A 70 -3.35 3.90 -10.03
N PRO A 71 -3.74 3.68 -11.30
CA PRO A 71 -4.02 4.74 -12.28
C PRO A 71 -5.03 5.79 -11.81
N GLN A 72 -5.97 5.38 -10.95
CA GLN A 72 -7.01 6.23 -10.40
C GLN A 72 -6.47 7.40 -9.57
N HIS A 73 -5.24 7.32 -9.05
CA HIS A 73 -4.63 8.42 -8.29
C HIS A 73 -4.11 9.55 -9.19
N TYR A 74 -3.85 9.26 -10.47
CA TYR A 74 -3.16 10.17 -11.39
C TYR A 74 -4.06 10.73 -12.48
N ARG A 75 -5.11 9.99 -12.86
CA ARG A 75 -6.07 10.41 -13.88
C ARG A 75 -7.48 9.98 -13.54
N MET A 76 -8.45 10.75 -14.04
CA MET A 76 -9.84 10.32 -14.03
C MET A 76 -9.94 9.00 -14.81
N TYR A 77 -10.66 8.06 -14.21
CA TYR A 77 -10.76 6.70 -14.72
C TYR A 77 -12.18 6.22 -14.45
N PRO A 78 -13.05 6.08 -15.47
CA PRO A 78 -14.48 5.85 -15.28
C PRO A 78 -14.84 4.65 -14.40
N LYS A 79 -13.98 3.62 -14.37
CA LYS A 79 -14.15 2.44 -13.51
C LYS A 79 -14.09 2.79 -12.01
N PHE A 80 -13.35 3.83 -11.63
CA PHE A 80 -13.14 4.24 -10.24
C PHE A 80 -13.80 5.57 -9.88
N HIS A 81 -14.10 6.40 -10.88
CA HIS A 81 -14.66 7.75 -10.68
C HIS A 81 -15.93 7.91 -11.51
N LYS A 82 -17.06 8.18 -10.85
CA LYS A 82 -18.33 8.46 -11.53
C LYS A 82 -18.38 9.90 -12.04
N SER A 83 -17.62 10.78 -11.40
CA SER A 83 -17.51 12.20 -11.72
C SER A 83 -16.07 12.69 -11.58
N TYR A 84 -15.76 13.84 -12.17
CA TYR A 84 -14.47 14.51 -11.96
C TYR A 84 -14.28 14.88 -10.47
N GLN A 85 -15.36 15.21 -9.75
CA GLN A 85 -15.30 15.51 -8.33
C GLN A 85 -14.83 14.31 -7.50
N ASP A 86 -15.16 13.07 -7.89
CA ASP A 86 -14.68 11.87 -7.19
C ASP A 86 -13.16 11.72 -7.32
N PHE A 87 -12.61 12.05 -8.50
CA PHE A 87 -11.17 12.07 -8.74
C PHE A 87 -10.46 13.16 -7.93
N VAL A 88 -11.03 14.37 -7.86
CA VAL A 88 -10.50 15.45 -7.02
C VAL A 88 -10.51 15.02 -5.54
N ARG A 89 -11.61 14.45 -5.05
CA ARG A 89 -11.71 13.93 -3.67
C ARG A 89 -10.74 12.79 -3.38
N GLN A 90 -10.34 12.00 -4.38
CA GLN A 90 -9.30 10.99 -4.22
C GLN A 90 -7.93 11.66 -4.01
N GLN A 91 -7.57 12.64 -4.85
CA GLN A 91 -6.32 13.40 -4.67
C GLN A 91 -6.28 14.18 -3.36
N GLU A 92 -7.40 14.74 -2.92
CA GLU A 92 -7.51 15.40 -1.61
C GLU A 92 -7.25 14.43 -0.46
N ARG A 93 -7.79 13.21 -0.53
CA ARG A 93 -7.52 12.17 0.49
C ARG A 93 -6.04 11.81 0.53
N ASP A 94 -5.37 11.70 -0.62
CA ASP A 94 -3.94 11.40 -0.68
C ASP A 94 -3.11 12.54 -0.03
N LYS A 95 -3.46 13.80 -0.30
CA LYS A 95 -2.84 14.98 0.36
C LYS A 95 -3.06 14.97 1.88
N VAL A 96 -4.28 14.67 2.33
CA VAL A 96 -4.60 14.57 3.76
C VAL A 96 -3.78 13.46 4.43
N LYS A 97 -3.65 12.29 3.80
CA LYS A 97 -2.81 11.20 4.32
C LYS A 97 -1.36 11.66 4.53
N ALA A 98 -0.77 12.30 3.52
CA ALA A 98 0.60 12.80 3.60
C ALA A 98 0.78 13.82 4.76
N LEU A 99 -0.16 14.78 4.89
CA LEU A 99 -0.15 15.76 5.97
C LEU A 99 -0.28 15.12 7.36
N LEU A 100 -1.17 14.13 7.51
CA LEU A 100 -1.34 13.42 8.78
C LEU A 100 -0.10 12.60 9.14
N CYS A 101 0.51 11.92 8.17
CA CYS A 101 1.79 11.23 8.39
C CYS A 101 2.87 12.17 8.90
N GLN A 102 3.04 13.34 8.27
CA GLN A 102 3.99 14.35 8.71
C GLN A 102 3.71 14.81 10.15
N ARG A 103 2.45 15.12 10.49
CA ARG A 103 2.05 15.57 11.84
C ARG A 103 2.32 14.52 12.91
N HIS A 104 2.22 13.23 12.58
CA HIS A 104 2.42 12.13 13.52
C HIS A 104 3.86 11.57 13.51
N GLY A 105 4.78 12.17 12.74
CA GLY A 105 6.16 11.71 12.61
C GLY A 105 6.24 10.29 12.03
N VAL A 106 5.37 10.00 11.06
CA VAL A 106 5.33 8.75 10.31
C VAL A 106 5.79 9.02 8.88
N THR A 107 6.74 8.26 8.38
CA THR A 107 7.20 8.32 7.00
C THR A 107 6.20 7.60 6.10
N LEU A 108 5.81 8.23 4.99
CA LEU A 108 4.95 7.64 3.97
C LEU A 108 5.74 7.47 2.67
N ILE A 109 5.77 6.25 2.15
CA ILE A 109 6.29 5.94 0.81
C ILE A 109 5.13 5.53 -0.08
N THR A 110 4.92 6.26 -1.17
CA THR A 110 3.87 5.96 -2.15
C THR A 110 4.51 5.33 -3.37
N VAL A 111 4.18 4.08 -3.68
CA VAL A 111 4.69 3.36 -4.85
C VAL A 111 3.71 3.52 -6.01
N PRO A 112 4.11 4.15 -7.13
CA PRO A 112 3.24 4.31 -8.29
C PRO A 112 3.11 3.01 -9.09
N HIS A 113 1.90 2.73 -9.60
CA HIS A 113 1.65 1.58 -10.49
C HIS A 113 2.37 1.62 -11.84
N THR A 114 3.02 2.73 -12.18
CA THR A 114 3.77 2.89 -13.44
C THR A 114 5.14 2.23 -13.40
N LEU A 115 5.57 1.76 -12.24
CA LEU A 115 6.81 1.00 -12.08
C LEU A 115 6.58 -0.48 -12.37
N GLU A 116 7.56 -1.10 -13.01
CA GLU A 116 7.65 -2.55 -13.11
C GLU A 116 8.08 -3.16 -11.77
N TYR A 117 7.67 -4.40 -11.49
CA TYR A 117 7.97 -5.04 -10.20
C TYR A 117 9.47 -5.18 -9.93
N ASP A 118 10.30 -5.31 -10.97
CA ASP A 118 11.76 -5.39 -10.84
C ASP A 118 12.42 -4.06 -10.41
N GLU A 119 11.67 -2.94 -10.47
CA GLU A 119 12.10 -1.61 -10.05
C GLU A 119 11.71 -1.29 -8.58
N PHE A 120 10.76 -2.04 -8.00
CA PHE A 120 10.20 -1.73 -6.68
C PHE A 120 11.25 -1.72 -5.58
N GLN A 121 12.18 -2.69 -5.58
CA GLN A 121 13.21 -2.76 -4.54
C GLN A 121 14.09 -1.51 -4.52
N GLU A 122 14.59 -1.09 -5.68
CA GLU A 122 15.46 0.07 -5.79
C GLU A 122 14.72 1.35 -5.44
N PHE A 123 13.49 1.50 -5.97
CA PHE A 123 12.62 2.63 -5.65
C PHE A 123 12.37 2.76 -4.15
N ILE A 124 11.93 1.68 -3.48
CA ILE A 124 11.58 1.69 -2.05
C ILE A 124 12.83 2.03 -1.19
N ILE A 125 13.99 1.44 -1.50
CA ILE A 125 15.23 1.71 -0.77
C ILE A 125 15.67 3.17 -0.95
N ASN A 126 15.58 3.69 -2.17
CA ASN A 126 15.95 5.07 -2.48
C ASN A 126 15.02 6.06 -1.76
N GLU A 127 13.70 5.89 -1.89
CA GLU A 127 12.70 6.73 -1.21
C GLU A 127 12.88 6.71 0.31
N TYR A 128 13.07 5.52 0.90
CA TYR A 128 13.33 5.40 2.33
C TYR A 128 14.60 6.15 2.74
N THR A 129 15.67 6.05 1.96
CA THR A 129 16.93 6.72 2.24
C THR A 129 16.78 8.25 2.14
N ILE A 130 16.09 8.75 1.11
CA ILE A 130 15.81 10.19 0.93
C ILE A 130 14.98 10.74 2.10
N LEU A 131 13.90 10.04 2.47
CA LEU A 131 12.94 10.53 3.46
C LEU A 131 13.45 10.42 4.90
N THR A 132 14.33 9.47 5.20
CA THR A 132 14.79 9.20 6.58
C THR A 132 16.26 9.52 6.83
N GLY A 133 17.06 9.70 5.76
CA GLY A 133 18.52 9.81 5.83
C GLY A 133 19.22 8.50 6.18
N LYS A 134 18.48 7.40 6.39
CA LYS A 134 19.03 6.10 6.83
C LYS A 134 19.35 5.25 5.61
N LYS A 135 20.63 4.92 5.44
CA LYS A 135 21.07 3.98 4.41
C LYS A 135 20.76 2.55 4.83
N LEU A 136 20.11 1.81 3.95
CA LEU A 136 19.95 0.36 4.08
C LEU A 136 21.17 -0.33 3.45
N LYS A 137 21.53 -1.51 3.96
CA LYS A 137 22.57 -2.33 3.31
C LYS A 137 22.06 -2.74 1.93
N ILE A 138 22.93 -2.68 0.93
CA ILE A 138 22.61 -3.16 -0.42
C ILE A 138 22.47 -4.68 -0.34
N ILE A 139 21.31 -5.19 -0.78
CA ILE A 139 20.98 -6.62 -0.81
C ILE A 139 20.82 -7.02 -2.28
N SER A 140 21.12 -8.28 -2.60
CA SER A 140 20.79 -8.86 -3.91
C SER A 140 19.32 -8.60 -4.28
N LYS A 141 19.03 -8.47 -5.57
CA LYS A 141 17.65 -8.31 -6.04
C LYS A 141 16.77 -9.47 -5.56
N TYR A 142 15.62 -9.14 -4.98
CA TYR A 142 14.61 -10.11 -4.63
C TYR A 142 13.83 -10.52 -5.88
N ASP A 143 13.57 -11.82 -6.02
CA ASP A 143 12.64 -12.31 -7.02
C ASP A 143 11.20 -12.17 -6.49
N TRP A 144 10.47 -11.19 -7.02
CA TRP A 144 9.09 -10.89 -6.62
C TRP A 144 8.13 -12.06 -6.85
N ARG A 145 8.46 -12.99 -7.76
CA ARG A 145 7.64 -14.19 -8.02
C ARG A 145 7.56 -15.09 -6.78
N THR A 146 8.57 -15.04 -5.91
CA THR A 146 8.60 -15.77 -4.64
C THR A 146 7.68 -15.18 -3.57
N PHE A 147 7.14 -13.98 -3.79
CA PHE A 147 6.25 -13.34 -2.81
C PHE A 147 4.83 -13.93 -2.87
N ARG A 148 4.51 -14.63 -3.96
CA ARG A 148 3.30 -15.44 -4.05
C ARG A 148 3.47 -16.60 -3.07
N LYS A 149 2.64 -16.64 -2.04
CA LYS A 149 2.41 -17.91 -1.34
C LYS A 149 1.83 -18.86 -2.38
N LEU A 150 2.58 -19.90 -2.73
CA LEU A 150 1.98 -21.11 -3.29
C LEU A 150 0.93 -21.54 -2.27
N ASN A 151 -0.35 -21.49 -2.67
CA ASN A 151 -1.43 -22.06 -1.90
C ASN A 151 -1.22 -23.56 -1.76
#